data_AF-A0A8H7QB25-F1
#
_entry.id   AF-A0A8H7QB25-F1
#
_cell.length_a   1.000
_cell.length_b   1.000
_cell.length_c   1.000
_cell.angle_alpha   90.00
_cell.angle_beta   90.00
_cell.angle_gamma   90.00
#
_symmetry.space_group_name_H-M   'P 1'
#
loop_
_entity.id
_entity.type
_entity.pdbx_description
1 polymer ?
#
loop_
_entity_poly.entity_id
_entity_poly.type
_entity_poly.pdbx_seq_one_letter_code
_entity_poly.pdbx_strand_id
1 'polypeptide(L)'
;MNSLRMLRPAAARAVSASRARMAQSAVVLKPSLNSTARQITRPLSIKSLFASKGDNDQSTAIKQPILSQDNLFHPMSESPIPEIRDRATIIKKYGTCPVCNEEHHGDRAAMQSPEFECPDCGLPTHCCEEHYHKGKTEHDKICGILREHNEDEHDLRSGRPMKEFEFPSAQGFDEAINMANWDVFFYTRSFPSMDSDRNMRHVSKLLTYPITIGSVLHESSPYRKQVTPEGLRSLAAIRSILYPKVILAKDGVTMLKTETVNLYLLGARAESTLPPHIWLQLSHLFPQTPFHLHFIGPDTLPPNREPYTTFLNDRLTFTYDNAMYHDYHEKIGSFDPYRDIYFLFAPGIGHPDSREAWKPSIAKALDTKCAMFITGFDQTDVQTDVKAVEEDHGEDFDWILKPTENHFKSLKHDINLQDLTQAICANWGIWGIRGKRYEVTHNTEDE
;
A
#
# COMPACT_ATOMS: atom_id res chain seq x y z
N MET A 1 -69.82 -23.54 12.83
CA MET A 1 -70.89 -22.68 13.39
C MET A 1 -70.30 -21.28 13.50
N ASN A 2 -70.44 -20.49 12.43
CA ASN A 2 -71.50 -19.50 12.21
C ASN A 2 -71.22 -18.23 13.05
N SER A 3 -71.17 -17.01 12.52
CA SER A 3 -71.70 -16.39 11.30
C SER A 3 -70.97 -15.05 11.11
N LEU A 4 -70.51 -14.64 9.91
CA LEU A 4 -71.27 -13.92 8.84
C LEU A 4 -71.80 -12.55 9.32
N ARG A 5 -71.66 -11.42 8.62
CA ARG A 5 -71.75 -11.13 7.17
C ARG A 5 -71.28 -9.68 6.89
N MET A 6 -70.44 -9.42 5.88
CA MET A 6 -70.75 -8.93 4.50
C MET A 6 -71.27 -7.47 4.42
N LEU A 7 -70.80 -6.62 3.48
CA LEU A 7 -70.94 -6.63 1.99
C LEU A 7 -69.86 -5.69 1.38
N ARG A 8 -69.02 -5.98 0.35
CA ARG A 8 -69.16 -6.22 -1.13
C ARG A 8 -69.78 -5.05 -1.94
N PRO A 9 -69.56 -4.90 -3.28
CA PRO A 9 -68.54 -5.44 -4.22
C PRO A 9 -68.01 -4.44 -5.32
N ALA A 10 -67.00 -4.81 -6.13
CA ALA A 10 -66.99 -4.93 -7.62
C ALA A 10 -65.82 -4.09 -8.22
N ALA A 11 -65.11 -4.39 -9.30
CA ALA A 11 -65.24 -5.34 -10.40
C ALA A 11 -63.86 -5.67 -11.03
N ALA A 12 -63.86 -6.68 -11.90
CA ALA A 12 -62.73 -7.31 -12.57
C ALA A 12 -61.98 -6.46 -13.61
N ARG A 13 -60.70 -6.78 -13.83
CA ARG A 13 -60.17 -7.01 -15.19
C ARG A 13 -58.91 -7.88 -15.17
N ALA A 14 -58.99 -9.02 -15.85
CA ALA A 14 -57.88 -9.89 -16.19
C ALA A 14 -57.52 -9.68 -17.67
N VAL A 15 -56.22 -9.60 -18.00
CA VAL A 15 -55.60 -9.88 -19.32
C VAL A 15 -54.13 -10.22 -19.02
N SER A 16 -53.72 -11.48 -19.01
CA SER A 16 -53.12 -12.25 -20.14
C SER A 16 -51.84 -11.65 -20.75
N ALA A 17 -50.72 -12.29 -20.38
CA ALA A 17 -49.58 -12.72 -21.20
C ALA A 17 -48.96 -11.79 -22.26
N SER A 18 -47.65 -11.54 -22.12
CA SER A 18 -46.71 -11.64 -23.23
C SER A 18 -45.26 -11.76 -22.75
N ARG A 19 -44.66 -12.93 -23.02
CA ARG A 19 -43.21 -13.11 -23.17
C ARG A 19 -42.70 -12.08 -24.19
N ALA A 20 -41.71 -11.28 -23.82
CA ALA A 20 -40.86 -10.57 -24.76
C ALA A 20 -39.40 -10.88 -24.43
N ARG A 21 -38.83 -11.81 -25.20
CA ARG A 21 -37.39 -11.81 -25.52
C ARG A 21 -37.14 -10.58 -26.38
N MET A 22 -36.14 -9.77 -26.05
CA MET A 22 -35.37 -8.91 -26.96
C MET A 22 -34.35 -8.17 -26.10
N ALA A 23 -33.12 -7.88 -26.52
CA ALA A 23 -32.27 -8.40 -27.56
C ALA A 23 -30.89 -7.84 -27.18
N GLN A 24 -29.85 -8.65 -27.32
CA GLN A 24 -28.47 -8.18 -27.24
C GLN A 24 -28.24 -7.17 -28.36
N SER A 25 -27.90 -5.92 -28.01
CA SER A 25 -27.31 -4.99 -28.97
C SER A 25 -25.80 -5.00 -28.79
N ALA A 26 -25.17 -5.91 -29.54
CA ALA A 26 -23.77 -5.82 -29.89
C ALA A 26 -23.59 -4.63 -30.85
N VAL A 27 -22.90 -3.58 -30.40
CA VAL A 27 -22.42 -2.54 -31.31
C VAL A 27 -21.14 -3.04 -31.95
N VAL A 28 -21.28 -3.57 -33.16
CA VAL A 28 -20.18 -3.94 -34.06
C VAL A 28 -19.62 -2.65 -34.65
N LEU A 29 -18.50 -2.15 -34.12
CA LEU A 29 -17.67 -1.15 -34.79
C LEU A 29 -16.65 -1.89 -35.67
N LYS A 30 -16.82 -1.79 -36.98
CA LYS A 30 -15.88 -2.31 -37.99
C LYS A 30 -14.56 -1.52 -37.93
N PRO A 31 -13.39 -2.17 -38.03
CA PRO A 31 -12.12 -1.47 -38.16
C PRO A 31 -11.87 -1.06 -39.62
N SER A 32 -11.59 0.21 -39.85
CA SER A 32 -11.04 0.66 -41.14
C SER A 32 -9.51 0.58 -41.08
N LEU A 33 -8.94 -0.42 -41.77
CA LEU A 33 -7.53 -0.46 -42.12
C LEU A 33 -7.29 0.42 -43.34
N ASN A 34 -6.43 1.43 -43.19
CA ASN A 34 -5.29 1.71 -44.07
C ASN A 34 -4.76 3.13 -43.81
N SER A 35 -3.56 3.23 -43.22
CA SER A 35 -2.53 4.17 -43.69
C SER A 35 -1.25 3.95 -42.89
N THR A 36 -0.26 3.37 -43.55
CA THR A 36 1.16 3.42 -43.20
C THR A 36 1.63 4.85 -42.90
N ALA A 37 2.17 5.12 -41.72
CA ALA A 37 3.03 6.29 -41.52
C ALA A 37 4.08 6.02 -40.43
N ARG A 38 5.34 6.10 -40.88
CA ARG A 38 6.58 5.94 -40.11
C ARG A 38 6.63 6.87 -38.90
N GLN A 39 7.14 6.35 -37.81
CA GLN A 39 7.68 7.12 -36.69
C GLN A 39 8.78 8.06 -37.20
N ILE A 40 8.56 9.36 -37.09
CA ILE A 40 9.62 10.38 -37.11
C ILE A 40 9.31 11.34 -35.97
N THR A 41 10.11 11.24 -34.91
CA THR A 41 10.23 12.24 -33.86
C THR A 41 10.84 13.52 -34.46
N ARG A 42 10.11 14.64 -34.39
CA ARG A 42 10.69 15.98 -34.55
C ARG A 42 10.09 16.93 -33.51
N PRO A 43 10.92 17.72 -32.82
CA PRO A 43 10.45 18.70 -31.84
C PRO A 43 9.90 19.92 -32.59
N LEU A 44 8.65 20.29 -32.29
CA LEU A 44 8.06 21.52 -32.81
C LEU A 44 8.59 22.71 -32.00
N SER A 45 9.63 23.35 -32.54
CA SER A 45 10.00 24.73 -32.20
C SER A 45 9.16 25.66 -33.06
N ILE A 46 8.29 26.46 -32.43
CA ILE A 46 7.55 27.54 -33.08
C ILE A 46 8.07 28.86 -32.50
N LYS A 47 8.87 29.58 -33.29
CA LYS A 47 9.21 30.99 -33.03
C LYS A 47 8.07 31.87 -33.57
N SER A 48 7.36 32.52 -32.63
CA SER A 48 6.88 33.91 -32.64
C SER A 48 6.56 34.60 -33.98
N LEU A 49 5.30 35.03 -34.15
CA LEU A 49 4.95 36.30 -34.80
C LEU A 49 3.73 36.93 -34.10
N PHE A 50 3.80 38.25 -33.90
CA PHE A 50 2.86 39.19 -33.25
C PHE A 50 3.05 39.43 -31.75
N ALA A 51 3.86 40.46 -31.49
CA ALA A 51 4.01 41.14 -30.22
C ALA A 51 2.76 41.98 -29.88
N SER A 52 2.34 41.91 -28.62
CA SER A 52 1.80 43.07 -27.92
C SER A 52 2.25 43.00 -26.46
N LYS A 53 3.09 43.98 -26.12
CA LYS A 53 3.61 44.41 -24.83
C LYS A 53 2.69 44.10 -23.63
N GLY A 54 3.23 43.35 -22.69
CA GLY A 54 2.73 43.18 -21.32
C GLY A 54 3.82 42.53 -20.50
N ASP A 55 4.63 43.36 -19.84
CA ASP A 55 5.64 42.93 -18.88
C ASP A 55 4.99 42.05 -17.80
N ASN A 56 5.31 40.78 -17.80
CA ASN A 56 5.34 39.96 -16.59
C ASN A 56 6.24 38.75 -16.85
N ASP A 57 7.53 39.02 -16.97
CA ASP A 57 8.57 38.00 -16.93
C ASP A 57 8.67 37.46 -15.49
N GLN A 58 7.69 36.64 -15.09
CA GLN A 58 7.89 35.70 -13.99
C GLN A 58 8.78 34.57 -14.51
N SER A 59 10.06 34.89 -14.63
CA SER A 59 11.09 33.88 -14.44
C SER A 59 10.74 33.13 -13.16
N THR A 60 10.50 31.83 -13.27
CA THR A 60 10.37 30.93 -12.12
C THR A 60 11.70 30.95 -11.39
N ALA A 61 11.91 31.94 -10.52
CA ALA A 61 13.04 32.00 -9.63
C ALA A 61 13.04 30.70 -8.83
N ILE A 62 14.06 29.86 -9.04
CA ILE A 62 14.29 28.66 -8.25
C ILE A 62 14.40 29.14 -6.80
N LYS A 63 13.35 28.90 -6.01
CA LYS A 63 13.35 29.24 -4.58
C LYS A 63 14.57 28.55 -3.98
N GLN A 64 15.47 29.35 -3.43
CA GLN A 64 16.62 28.80 -2.72
C GLN A 64 16.10 27.92 -1.58
N PRO A 65 16.71 26.75 -1.34
CA PRO A 65 16.28 25.87 -0.27
C PRO A 65 16.43 26.58 1.08
N ILE A 66 15.51 26.30 2.00
CA ILE A 66 15.49 26.84 3.36
C ILE A 66 16.71 26.33 4.14
N LEU A 67 17.10 25.07 3.90
CA LEU A 67 18.20 24.39 4.56
C LEU A 67 19.20 23.83 3.55
N SER A 68 20.49 23.90 3.88
CA SER A 68 21.55 23.21 3.15
C SER A 68 21.65 21.74 3.57
N GLN A 69 22.19 20.90 2.69
CA GLN A 69 22.33 19.45 2.96
C GLN A 69 23.34 19.12 4.06
N ASP A 70 24.29 20.02 4.31
CA ASP A 70 25.29 19.86 5.38
C ASP A 70 24.77 20.31 6.76
N ASN A 71 23.59 20.96 6.81
CA ASN A 71 23.03 21.52 8.05
C ASN A 71 21.53 21.23 8.20
N LEU A 72 21.20 19.94 8.25
CA LEU A 72 19.83 19.45 8.40
C LEU A 72 19.40 19.26 9.86
N PHE A 73 20.35 19.17 10.79
CA PHE A 73 20.07 18.95 12.19
C PHE A 73 19.75 20.28 12.90
N HIS A 74 18.52 20.41 13.39
CA HIS A 74 18.08 21.49 14.27
C HIS A 74 17.22 20.91 15.39
N PRO A 75 17.35 21.38 16.64
CA PRO A 75 16.36 21.10 17.67
C PRO A 75 14.96 21.46 17.17
N MET A 76 13.97 20.58 17.42
CA MET A 76 12.67 20.73 16.78
C MET A 76 11.95 22.03 17.17
N SER A 77 12.17 22.56 18.38
CA SER A 77 11.57 23.82 18.81
C SER A 77 12.17 25.05 18.13
N GLU A 78 13.46 25.02 17.82
CA GLU A 78 14.22 26.12 17.22
C GLU A 78 14.33 26.00 15.69
N SER A 79 13.75 24.95 15.11
CA SER A 79 13.78 24.70 13.68
C SER A 79 13.33 25.92 12.87
N PRO A 80 14.01 26.24 11.74
CA PRO A 80 13.57 27.31 10.84
C PRO A 80 12.25 26.99 10.13
N ILE A 81 11.80 25.72 10.16
CA ILE A 81 10.61 25.23 9.46
C ILE A 81 9.42 25.20 10.43
N PRO A 82 8.35 25.98 10.17
CA PRO A 82 7.19 26.06 11.08
C PRO A 82 6.54 24.70 11.38
N GLU A 83 6.38 23.84 10.38
CA GLU A 83 5.73 22.54 10.53
C GLU A 83 6.48 21.59 11.48
N ILE A 84 7.79 21.77 11.62
CA ILE A 84 8.62 20.98 12.55
C ILE A 84 8.44 21.49 13.98
N ARG A 85 8.35 22.81 14.17
CA ARG A 85 8.03 23.41 15.48
C ARG A 85 6.63 23.04 15.96
N ASP A 86 5.66 22.98 15.04
CA ASP A 86 4.30 22.52 15.35
C ASP A 86 4.31 21.08 15.85
N ARG A 87 5.12 20.20 15.22
CA ARG A 87 5.31 18.83 15.71
C ARG A 87 5.99 18.77 17.07
N ALA A 88 7.01 19.59 17.33
CA ALA A 88 7.63 19.70 18.65
C ALA A 88 6.57 20.03 19.72
N THR A 89 5.67 20.95 19.39
CA THR A 89 4.56 21.37 20.27
C THR A 89 3.57 20.22 20.53
N ILE A 90 3.28 19.41 19.52
CA ILE A 90 2.44 18.20 19.67
C ILE A 90 3.11 17.19 20.59
N ILE A 91 4.41 16.93 20.43
CA ILE A 91 5.16 16.01 21.29
C ILE A 91 5.20 16.54 22.73
N LYS A 92 5.47 17.83 22.96
CA LYS A 92 5.42 18.43 24.30
C LYS A 92 4.03 18.28 24.93
N LYS A 93 2.97 18.47 24.15
CA LYS A 93 1.60 18.44 24.67
C LYS A 93 1.08 17.03 24.97
N TYR A 94 1.36 16.05 24.12
CA TYR A 94 0.76 14.71 24.19
C TYR A 94 1.77 13.58 24.44
N GLY A 95 3.05 13.90 24.40
CA GLY A 95 4.12 12.96 24.65
C GLY A 95 4.22 12.59 26.13
N THR A 96 4.82 11.42 26.39
CA THR A 96 5.06 10.94 27.75
C THR A 96 6.55 10.80 28.01
N CYS A 97 7.02 11.30 29.17
CA CYS A 97 8.38 11.03 29.61
C CYS A 97 8.52 9.54 30.01
N PRO A 98 9.52 8.80 29.46
CA PRO A 98 9.67 7.37 29.72
C PRO A 98 10.01 7.07 31.19
N VAL A 99 10.83 7.90 31.84
CA VAL A 99 11.19 7.73 33.26
C VAL A 99 9.97 7.93 34.18
N CYS A 100 9.13 8.92 33.91
CA CYS A 100 7.87 9.09 34.65
C CYS A 100 6.95 7.88 34.47
N ASN A 101 6.92 7.28 33.28
CA ASN A 101 6.14 6.09 33.00
C ASN A 101 6.58 4.90 33.88
N GLU A 102 7.89 4.69 33.98
CA GLU A 102 8.48 3.64 34.80
C GLU A 102 8.22 3.85 36.30
N GLU A 103 8.37 5.09 36.79
CA GLU A 103 8.19 5.41 38.22
C GLU A 103 6.73 5.32 38.68
N HIS A 104 5.78 5.67 37.80
CA HIS A 104 4.37 5.76 38.14
C HIS A 104 3.52 4.63 37.55
N HIS A 105 4.15 3.57 37.03
CA HIS A 105 3.48 2.39 36.47
C HIS A 105 2.35 2.73 35.47
N GLY A 106 2.57 3.76 34.63
CA GLY A 106 1.59 4.19 33.63
C GLY A 106 0.43 5.05 34.12
N ASP A 107 0.47 5.58 35.36
CA ASP A 107 -0.52 6.56 35.82
C ASP A 107 -0.35 7.90 35.08
N ARG A 108 -1.23 8.13 34.09
CA ARG A 108 -1.24 9.33 33.26
C ARG A 108 -1.41 10.63 34.05
N ALA A 109 -2.01 10.59 35.24
CA ALA A 109 -2.18 11.79 36.06
C ALA A 109 -0.87 12.28 36.70
N ALA A 110 0.09 11.37 36.89
CA ALA A 110 1.41 11.66 37.45
C ALA A 110 2.49 11.86 36.38
N MET A 111 2.20 11.59 35.11
CA MET A 111 3.13 11.77 34.00
C MET A 111 3.33 13.24 33.65
N GLN A 112 4.59 13.64 33.50
CA GLN A 112 4.94 14.95 32.99
C GLN A 112 5.20 14.92 31.48
N SER A 113 4.80 15.99 30.81
CA SER A 113 5.10 16.28 29.42
C SER A 113 6.60 16.37 29.16
N PRO A 114 7.11 15.84 28.03
CA PRO A 114 8.52 15.95 27.70
C PRO A 114 8.85 17.37 27.22
N GLU A 115 9.56 18.16 28.02
CA GLU A 115 9.98 19.53 27.70
C GLU A 115 11.47 19.62 27.35
N PHE A 116 12.29 18.73 27.92
CA PHE A 116 13.73 18.69 27.69
C PHE A 116 14.05 18.06 26.33
N GLU A 117 14.71 18.85 25.48
CA GLU A 117 15.17 18.46 24.16
C GLU A 117 16.57 17.83 24.25
N CYS A 118 16.69 16.61 23.73
CA CYS A 118 17.98 15.92 23.71
C CYS A 118 18.94 16.64 22.74
N PRO A 119 20.17 16.98 23.15
CA PRO A 119 21.12 17.69 22.30
C PRO A 119 21.59 16.85 21.10
N ASP A 120 21.53 15.53 21.18
CA ASP A 120 22.05 14.62 20.14
C ASP A 120 21.02 14.30 19.05
N CYS A 121 19.73 14.17 19.40
CA CYS A 121 18.65 13.89 18.46
C CYS A 121 17.73 15.08 18.16
N GLY A 122 17.70 16.10 19.02
CA GLY A 122 16.94 17.33 18.83
C GLY A 122 15.43 17.20 19.11
N LEU A 123 14.96 16.08 19.66
CA LEU A 123 13.55 15.86 20.02
C LEU A 123 13.32 16.08 21.53
N PRO A 124 12.13 16.60 21.92
CA PRO A 124 11.71 16.70 23.32
C PRO A 124 11.36 15.31 23.84
N THR A 125 12.24 14.73 24.68
CA THR A 125 12.18 13.31 25.06
C THR A 125 11.86 13.08 26.53
N HIS A 126 12.29 13.99 27.40
CA HIS A 126 12.12 13.87 28.85
C HIS A 126 11.50 15.13 29.42
N CYS A 127 10.87 15.07 30.59
CA CYS A 127 10.28 16.27 31.20
C CYS A 127 11.33 17.24 31.74
N CYS A 128 12.49 16.74 32.18
CA CYS A 128 13.60 17.54 32.69
C CYS A 128 14.95 16.86 32.42
N GLU A 129 16.04 17.61 32.64
CA GLU A 129 17.41 17.13 32.47
C GLU A 129 17.77 15.98 33.43
N GLU A 130 17.24 16.00 34.67
CA GLU A 130 17.45 14.92 35.64
C GLU A 130 16.87 13.59 35.14
N HIS A 131 15.65 13.63 34.58
CA HIS A 131 15.02 12.45 34.00
C HIS A 131 15.73 11.98 32.74
N TYR A 132 16.25 12.90 31.92
CA TYR A 132 17.11 12.55 30.80
C TYR A 132 18.36 11.78 31.24
N HIS A 133 19.05 12.25 32.28
CA HIS A 133 20.22 11.54 32.81
C HIS A 133 19.88 10.18 33.41
N LYS A 134 18.73 10.06 34.08
CA LYS A 134 18.25 8.79 34.64
C LYS A 134 17.87 7.77 33.55
N GLY A 135 17.20 8.21 32.49
CA GLY A 135 16.76 7.39 31.35
C GLY A 135 17.79 7.24 30.23
N LYS A 136 19.00 7.80 30.38
CA LYS A 136 19.98 7.94 29.30
C LYS A 136 20.33 6.62 28.63
N THR A 137 20.49 5.55 29.40
CA THR A 137 20.90 4.23 28.86
C THR A 137 19.90 3.64 27.87
N GLU A 138 18.60 3.84 28.11
CA GLU A 138 17.55 3.38 27.20
C GLU A 138 17.38 4.37 26.05
N HIS A 139 17.48 5.67 26.32
CA HIS A 139 17.44 6.71 25.30
C HIS A 139 18.56 6.55 24.26
N ASP A 140 19.78 6.24 24.69
CA ASP A 140 20.94 6.06 23.80
C ASP A 140 20.70 4.96 22.75
N LYS A 141 19.85 3.95 23.04
CA LYS A 141 19.51 2.88 22.08
C LYS A 141 18.68 3.37 20.90
N ILE A 142 17.85 4.39 21.10
CA ILE A 142 16.94 4.93 20.08
C ILE A 142 17.35 6.32 19.58
N CYS A 143 18.23 7.03 20.29
CA CYS A 143 18.69 8.38 19.98
C CYS A 143 19.14 8.54 18.52
N GLY A 144 19.88 7.56 17.99
CA GLY A 144 20.29 7.56 16.58
C GLY A 144 19.11 7.56 15.60
N ILE A 145 18.08 6.73 15.85
CA ILE A 145 16.87 6.68 15.02
C ILE A 145 16.09 8.00 15.12
N LEU A 146 15.99 8.57 16.32
CA LEU A 146 15.32 9.86 16.52
C LEU A 146 16.06 10.99 15.77
N ARG A 147 17.39 10.95 15.77
CA ARG A 147 18.22 11.91 15.04
C ARG A 147 18.03 11.78 13.53
N GLU A 148 18.07 10.55 13.00
CA GLU A 148 17.82 10.30 11.58
C GLU A 148 16.43 10.80 11.17
N HIS A 149 15.40 10.54 11.98
CA HIS A 149 14.07 11.06 11.71
C HIS A 149 14.04 12.58 11.71
N ASN A 150 14.74 13.23 12.64
CA ASN A 150 14.82 14.68 12.69
C ASN A 150 15.45 15.25 11.40
N GLU A 151 16.60 14.71 11.00
CA GLU A 151 17.31 15.13 9.80
C GLU A 151 16.49 14.85 8.52
N ASP A 152 15.84 13.69 8.43
CA ASP A 152 14.96 13.31 7.32
C ASP A 152 13.75 14.27 7.21
N GLU A 153 13.09 14.60 8.32
CA GLU A 153 11.92 15.51 8.29
C GLU A 153 12.32 16.95 7.91
N HIS A 154 13.51 17.40 8.32
CA HIS A 154 14.10 18.67 7.89
C HIS A 154 14.46 18.65 6.40
N ASP A 155 15.06 17.56 5.91
CA ASP A 155 15.42 17.42 4.50
C ASP A 155 14.18 17.41 3.60
N LEU A 156 13.15 16.65 3.99
CA LEU A 156 11.86 16.57 3.29
C LEU A 156 11.14 17.92 3.18
N ARG A 157 11.42 18.85 4.10
CA ARG A 157 10.83 20.20 4.14
C ARG A 157 11.79 21.32 3.80
N SER A 158 13.04 20.99 3.45
CA SER A 158 14.07 21.97 3.10
C SER A 158 13.74 22.76 1.82
N GLY A 159 12.83 22.24 0.99
CA GLY A 159 12.47 22.84 -0.30
C GLY A 159 13.50 22.58 -1.40
N ARG A 160 14.51 21.71 -1.15
CA ARG A 160 15.45 21.30 -2.20
C ARG A 160 14.76 20.46 -3.28
N PRO A 161 15.30 20.44 -4.51
CA PRO A 161 14.91 19.43 -5.48
C PRO A 161 15.34 18.03 -5.01
N MET A 162 14.40 17.08 -5.04
CA MET A 162 14.64 15.68 -4.66
C MET A 162 14.77 14.81 -5.90
N LYS A 163 16.01 14.66 -6.38
CA LYS A 163 16.33 13.83 -7.54
C LYS A 163 15.99 12.36 -7.29
N GLU A 164 16.05 11.93 -6.03
CA GLU A 164 15.72 10.57 -5.63
C GLU A 164 14.24 10.21 -5.89
N PHE A 165 13.36 11.21 -6.08
CA PHE A 165 11.96 11.02 -6.45
C PHE A 165 11.72 11.00 -7.97
N GLU A 166 12.78 11.10 -8.78
CA GLU A 166 12.70 10.92 -10.23
C GLU A 166 12.66 9.42 -10.56
N PHE A 167 11.47 8.83 -10.47
CA PHE A 167 11.31 7.39 -10.66
C PHE A 167 11.39 6.98 -12.14
N PRO A 168 12.07 5.87 -12.45
CA PRO A 168 12.23 5.39 -13.82
C PRO A 168 10.89 4.91 -14.41
N SER A 169 10.76 5.07 -15.72
CA SER A 169 9.63 4.55 -16.50
C SER A 169 9.73 3.03 -16.72
N ALA A 170 8.92 2.50 -17.64
CA ALA A 170 9.02 1.12 -18.11
C ALA A 170 10.44 0.79 -18.63
N GLN A 171 10.87 -0.45 -18.44
CA GLN A 171 12.18 -0.94 -18.87
C GLN A 171 12.16 -1.51 -20.28
N GLY A 172 13.35 -1.59 -20.87
CA GLY A 172 13.57 -2.36 -22.09
C GLY A 172 13.27 -3.84 -21.88
N PHE A 173 12.88 -4.53 -22.95
CA PHE A 173 12.56 -5.97 -22.92
C PHE A 173 13.73 -6.85 -22.45
N ASP A 174 14.97 -6.42 -22.70
CA ASP A 174 16.19 -7.18 -22.39
C ASP A 174 16.75 -6.91 -20.98
N GLU A 175 16.16 -5.99 -20.21
CA GLU A 175 16.62 -5.66 -18.86
C GLU A 175 16.02 -6.61 -17.82
N ALA A 176 16.87 -7.34 -17.12
CA ALA A 176 16.45 -8.24 -16.04
C ALA A 176 16.32 -7.49 -14.70
N ILE A 177 15.17 -7.63 -14.06
CA ILE A 177 14.91 -7.10 -12.71
C ILE A 177 15.39 -8.10 -11.67
N ASN A 178 16.08 -7.61 -10.64
CA ASN A 178 16.43 -8.42 -9.49
C ASN A 178 15.85 -7.85 -8.20
N MET A 179 15.02 -8.66 -7.53
CA MET A 179 14.25 -8.31 -6.34
C MET A 179 14.92 -8.77 -5.02
N ALA A 180 16.25 -8.95 -5.00
CA ALA A 180 16.94 -9.47 -3.81
C ALA A 180 16.88 -8.52 -2.59
N ASN A 181 17.08 -7.22 -2.81
CA ASN A 181 17.04 -6.14 -1.82
C ASN A 181 16.87 -4.78 -2.53
N TRP A 182 16.75 -3.70 -1.75
CA TRP A 182 16.59 -2.33 -2.27
C TRP A 182 17.71 -1.90 -3.22
N ASP A 183 18.99 -2.13 -2.87
CA ASP A 183 20.13 -1.67 -3.67
C ASP A 183 20.14 -2.28 -5.07
N VAL A 184 20.02 -3.60 -5.13
CA VAL A 184 20.04 -4.35 -6.39
C VAL A 184 18.78 -4.04 -7.20
N PHE A 185 17.64 -3.84 -6.54
CA PHE A 185 16.42 -3.42 -7.20
C PHE A 185 16.58 -2.04 -7.84
N PHE A 186 17.06 -1.03 -7.11
CA PHE A 186 17.26 0.31 -7.64
C PHE A 186 18.25 0.33 -8.79
N TYR A 187 19.36 -0.41 -8.66
CA TYR A 187 20.34 -0.55 -9.73
C TYR A 187 19.73 -1.19 -10.99
N THR A 188 19.08 -2.35 -10.86
CA THR A 188 18.51 -3.05 -12.03
C THR A 188 17.33 -2.32 -12.65
N ARG A 189 16.60 -1.51 -11.88
CA ARG A 189 15.51 -0.66 -12.39
C ARG A 189 15.96 0.69 -12.93
N SER A 190 17.26 0.98 -12.95
CA SER A 190 17.79 2.28 -13.40
C SER A 190 17.22 3.47 -12.62
N PHE A 191 17.05 3.33 -11.31
CA PHE A 191 16.79 4.49 -10.45
C PHE A 191 18.03 5.40 -10.41
N PRO A 192 17.86 6.69 -10.10
CA PRO A 192 18.97 7.57 -9.77
C PRO A 192 19.87 6.94 -8.68
N SER A 193 21.17 7.26 -8.71
CA SER A 193 22.09 6.74 -7.70
C SER A 193 21.67 7.20 -6.30
N MET A 194 21.51 6.23 -5.39
CA MET A 194 21.23 6.51 -3.99
C MET A 194 22.55 6.79 -3.29
N ASP A 195 22.98 8.05 -3.32
CA ASP A 195 24.31 8.45 -2.82
C ASP A 195 24.41 8.45 -1.27
N SER A 196 23.28 8.39 -0.56
CA SER A 196 23.24 8.37 0.91
C SER A 196 22.12 7.49 1.44
N ASP A 197 22.28 7.01 2.68
CA ASP A 197 21.26 6.24 3.39
C ASP A 197 19.94 7.02 3.52
N ARG A 198 20.01 8.34 3.68
CA ARG A 198 18.85 9.24 3.71
C ARG A 198 18.02 9.14 2.43
N ASN A 199 18.67 9.17 1.26
CA ASN A 199 17.98 9.02 -0.02
C ASN A 199 17.25 7.67 -0.08
N MET A 200 17.89 6.60 0.38
CA MET A 200 17.26 5.28 0.45
C MET A 200 16.06 5.26 1.40
N ARG A 201 16.15 5.89 2.58
CA ARG A 201 15.02 6.03 3.52
C ARG A 201 13.84 6.76 2.89
N HIS A 202 14.08 7.88 2.23
CA HIS A 202 13.03 8.65 1.56
C HIS A 202 12.32 7.85 0.47
N VAL A 203 13.09 7.19 -0.41
CA VAL A 203 12.53 6.47 -1.56
C VAL A 203 11.85 5.18 -1.14
N SER A 204 12.45 4.40 -0.23
CA SER A 204 11.87 3.15 0.28
C SER A 204 10.55 3.38 0.99
N LYS A 205 10.38 4.51 1.71
CA LYS A 205 9.12 4.86 2.39
C LYS A 205 7.93 4.98 1.42
N LEU A 206 8.15 5.53 0.23
CA LEU A 206 7.10 5.66 -0.79
C LEU A 206 6.87 4.34 -1.54
N LEU A 207 7.96 3.63 -1.87
CA LEU A 207 7.91 2.45 -2.72
C LEU A 207 7.60 1.15 -1.98
N THR A 208 7.70 1.11 -0.65
CA THR A 208 7.56 -0.13 0.13
C THR A 208 6.26 -0.86 -0.19
N TYR A 209 5.13 -0.17 -0.38
CA TYR A 209 3.84 -0.80 -0.68
C TYR A 209 3.79 -1.46 -2.07
N PRO A 210 3.94 -0.73 -3.19
CA PRO A 210 3.91 -1.35 -4.52
C PRO A 210 5.03 -2.36 -4.73
N ILE A 211 6.22 -2.13 -4.18
CA ILE A 211 7.36 -3.04 -4.37
C ILE A 211 7.25 -4.27 -3.48
N THR A 212 6.64 -4.20 -2.30
CA THR A 212 6.31 -5.41 -1.53
C THR A 212 5.39 -6.32 -2.32
N ILE A 213 4.31 -5.79 -2.91
CA ILE A 213 3.43 -6.55 -3.81
C ILE A 213 4.23 -7.13 -4.98
N GLY A 214 5.00 -6.29 -5.68
CA GLY A 214 5.84 -6.71 -6.78
C GLY A 214 6.79 -7.84 -6.40
N SER A 215 7.45 -7.74 -5.25
CA SER A 215 8.47 -8.70 -4.78
C SER A 215 7.91 -10.09 -4.50
N VAL A 216 6.65 -10.18 -4.06
CA VAL A 216 5.96 -11.46 -3.85
C VAL A 216 5.59 -12.08 -5.20
N LEU A 217 5.05 -11.28 -6.12
CA LEU A 217 4.52 -11.76 -7.40
C LEU A 217 5.62 -12.04 -8.44
N HIS A 218 6.70 -11.27 -8.42
CA HIS A 218 7.77 -11.33 -9.42
C HIS A 218 8.48 -12.69 -9.41
N GLU A 219 8.94 -13.16 -10.57
CA GLU A 219 9.64 -14.44 -10.68
C GLU A 219 10.94 -14.48 -9.87
N SER A 220 11.66 -13.35 -9.79
CA SER A 220 12.89 -13.18 -9.02
C SER A 220 12.65 -12.93 -7.52
N SER A 221 11.48 -13.30 -6.99
CA SER A 221 11.09 -13.06 -5.59
C SER A 221 12.18 -13.50 -4.58
N PRO A 222 12.47 -12.70 -3.55
CA PRO A 222 13.46 -13.06 -2.52
C PRO A 222 12.94 -14.17 -1.58
N TYR A 223 11.63 -14.40 -1.54
CA TYR A 223 10.97 -15.28 -0.56
C TYR A 223 10.95 -16.77 -0.94
N ARG A 224 11.68 -17.19 -1.98
CA ARG A 224 11.60 -18.57 -2.52
C ARG A 224 11.82 -19.67 -1.47
N LYS A 225 12.57 -19.40 -0.40
CA LYS A 225 12.86 -20.37 0.67
C LYS A 225 11.74 -20.45 1.72
N GLN A 226 10.96 -19.38 1.88
CA GLN A 226 9.92 -19.23 2.90
C GLN A 226 8.52 -19.57 2.37
N VAL A 227 8.35 -19.59 1.05
CA VAL A 227 7.13 -20.02 0.38
C VAL A 227 6.92 -21.53 0.58
N THR A 228 5.72 -21.93 0.97
CA THR A 228 5.34 -23.33 1.18
C THR A 228 5.00 -24.03 -0.14
N PRO A 229 4.84 -25.37 -0.18
CA PRO A 229 4.37 -26.06 -1.39
C PRO A 229 2.99 -25.58 -1.90
N GLU A 230 2.08 -25.19 -1.00
CA GLU A 230 0.79 -24.59 -1.38
C GLU A 230 0.96 -23.16 -1.91
N GLY A 231 1.87 -22.40 -1.31
CA GLY A 231 2.25 -21.08 -1.80
C GLY A 231 2.88 -21.12 -3.18
N LEU A 232 3.75 -22.10 -3.46
CA LEU A 232 4.35 -22.30 -4.77
C LEU A 232 3.28 -22.58 -5.84
N ARG A 233 2.27 -23.41 -5.54
CA ARG A 233 1.13 -23.66 -6.45
C ARG A 233 0.33 -22.38 -6.72
N SER A 234 0.02 -21.62 -5.67
CA SER A 234 -0.77 -20.39 -5.78
C SER A 234 -0.02 -19.32 -6.60
N LEU A 235 1.25 -19.08 -6.27
CA LEU A 235 2.10 -18.12 -6.97
C LEU A 235 2.43 -18.56 -8.40
N ALA A 236 2.64 -19.85 -8.67
CA ALA A 236 2.88 -20.34 -10.03
C ALA A 236 1.69 -20.08 -10.95
N ALA A 237 0.48 -20.23 -10.43
CA ALA A 237 -0.73 -20.01 -11.21
C ALA A 237 -0.94 -18.52 -11.52
N ILE A 238 -0.75 -17.63 -10.54
CA ILE A 238 -0.77 -16.18 -10.77
C ILE A 238 0.34 -15.76 -11.76
N ARG A 239 1.57 -16.29 -11.59
CA ARG A 239 2.70 -15.98 -12.48
C ARG A 239 2.45 -16.41 -13.92
N SER A 240 1.64 -17.44 -14.16
CA SER A 240 1.27 -17.86 -15.51
C SER A 240 0.45 -16.80 -16.26
N ILE A 241 -0.29 -15.95 -15.52
CA ILE A 241 -1.03 -14.80 -16.04
C ILE A 241 -0.11 -13.59 -16.15
N LEU A 242 0.75 -13.35 -15.15
CA LEU A 242 1.67 -12.20 -15.15
C LEU A 242 2.73 -12.26 -16.26
N TYR A 243 3.17 -13.48 -16.62
CA TYR A 243 4.19 -13.75 -17.63
C TYR A 243 3.61 -14.64 -18.73
N PRO A 244 2.77 -14.08 -19.62
CA PRO A 244 2.20 -14.86 -20.73
C PRO A 244 3.33 -15.35 -21.62
N LYS A 245 3.27 -16.62 -22.04
CA LYS A 245 4.21 -17.15 -23.03
C LYS A 245 4.05 -16.37 -24.33
N VAL A 246 5.16 -15.91 -24.91
CA VAL A 246 5.16 -15.26 -26.22
C VAL A 246 4.62 -16.27 -27.25
N ILE A 247 3.42 -16.02 -27.75
CA ILE A 247 2.86 -16.79 -28.87
C ILE A 247 3.37 -16.11 -30.14
N LEU A 248 4.23 -16.81 -30.88
CA LEU A 248 4.62 -16.41 -32.24
C LEU A 248 3.37 -16.49 -33.13
N ALA A 249 2.66 -15.38 -33.31
CA ALA A 249 1.66 -15.28 -34.35
C ALA A 249 2.36 -15.24 -35.71
N LYS A 250 1.77 -15.88 -36.73
CA LYS A 250 2.36 -16.01 -38.08
C LYS A 250 2.66 -14.66 -38.77
N ASP A 251 2.07 -13.57 -38.31
CA ASP A 251 2.17 -12.23 -38.90
C ASP A 251 3.00 -11.23 -38.04
N GLY A 252 3.67 -11.70 -36.98
CA GLY A 252 4.54 -10.89 -36.12
C GLY A 252 4.40 -11.23 -34.63
N VAL A 253 5.22 -10.62 -33.79
CA VAL A 253 5.12 -10.74 -32.32
C VAL A 253 3.95 -9.87 -31.85
N THR A 254 2.75 -10.45 -31.76
CA THR A 254 1.61 -9.78 -31.10
C THR A 254 1.61 -10.18 -29.63
N MET A 255 2.07 -9.28 -28.76
CA MET A 255 1.92 -9.46 -27.31
C MET A 255 0.45 -9.24 -26.96
N LEU A 256 -0.28 -10.31 -26.66
CA LEU A 256 -1.66 -10.22 -26.19
C LEU A 256 -1.66 -9.69 -24.75
N LYS A 257 -2.44 -8.63 -24.49
CA LYS A 257 -2.73 -8.19 -23.11
C LYS A 257 -3.37 -9.35 -22.36
N THR A 258 -2.89 -9.60 -21.16
CA THR A 258 -3.46 -10.61 -20.27
C THR A 258 -4.70 -10.06 -19.59
N GLU A 259 -5.42 -10.96 -18.91
CA GLU A 259 -6.55 -10.58 -18.10
C GLU A 259 -6.11 -9.70 -16.91
N THR A 260 -7.03 -8.88 -16.41
CA THR A 260 -6.78 -7.98 -15.28
C THR A 260 -6.54 -8.77 -14.00
N VAL A 261 -5.46 -8.43 -13.29
CA VAL A 261 -5.19 -8.92 -11.93
C VAL A 261 -5.78 -7.91 -10.94
N ASN A 262 -6.67 -8.37 -10.06
CA ASN A 262 -7.30 -7.53 -9.05
C ASN A 262 -6.54 -7.65 -7.72
N LEU A 263 -6.13 -6.51 -7.18
CA LEU A 263 -5.41 -6.39 -5.92
C LEU A 263 -6.33 -5.71 -4.91
N TYR A 264 -6.78 -6.47 -3.92
CA TYR A 264 -7.65 -5.98 -2.86
C TYR A 264 -6.80 -5.57 -1.66
N LEU A 265 -6.63 -4.27 -1.46
CA LEU A 265 -5.88 -3.67 -0.37
C LEU A 265 -6.84 -3.42 0.79
N LEU A 266 -6.90 -4.34 1.76
CA LEU A 266 -7.85 -4.25 2.86
C LEU A 266 -7.25 -3.47 4.03
N GLY A 267 -8.06 -2.60 4.64
CA GLY A 267 -7.62 -1.69 5.70
C GLY A 267 -6.68 -0.60 5.19
N ALA A 268 -6.84 -0.21 3.92
CA ALA A 268 -5.97 0.78 3.29
C ALA A 268 -6.03 2.13 4.04
N ARG A 269 -4.85 2.63 4.42
CA ARG A 269 -4.63 3.92 5.08
C ARG A 269 -3.60 4.68 4.26
N ALA A 270 -2.33 4.62 4.64
CA ALA A 270 -1.24 5.30 3.97
C ALA A 270 -1.16 4.95 2.47
N GLU A 271 -1.50 3.71 2.11
CA GLU A 271 -1.48 3.17 0.75
C GLU A 271 -2.42 3.92 -0.19
N SER A 272 -3.59 4.31 0.31
CA SER A 272 -4.61 5.05 -0.44
C SER A 272 -4.23 6.51 -0.68
N THR A 273 -3.36 7.06 0.18
CA THR A 273 -2.92 8.46 0.14
C THR A 273 -1.66 8.68 -0.71
N LEU A 274 -0.99 7.60 -1.13
CA LEU A 274 0.20 7.71 -1.98
C LEU A 274 -0.16 8.40 -3.30
N PRO A 275 0.74 9.25 -3.83
CA PRO A 275 0.55 9.81 -5.16
C PRO A 275 0.34 8.69 -6.21
N PRO A 276 -0.68 8.79 -7.09
CA PRO A 276 -1.00 7.74 -8.06
C PRO A 276 0.16 7.24 -8.91
N HIS A 277 1.11 8.12 -9.24
CA HIS A 277 2.27 7.76 -10.07
C HIS A 277 3.26 6.82 -9.36
N ILE A 278 3.24 6.72 -8.02
CA ILE A 278 4.07 5.76 -7.27
C ILE A 278 3.67 4.33 -7.61
N TRP A 279 2.38 4.07 -7.70
CA TRP A 279 1.81 2.77 -8.07
C TRP A 279 2.11 2.37 -9.51
N LEU A 280 2.51 3.30 -10.39
CA LEU A 280 2.98 2.95 -11.73
C LEU A 280 4.21 2.04 -11.68
N GLN A 281 5.03 2.11 -10.63
CA GLN A 281 6.17 1.22 -10.47
C GLN A 281 5.74 -0.25 -10.46
N LEU A 282 4.59 -0.58 -9.88
CA LEU A 282 4.04 -1.94 -9.97
C LEU A 282 3.72 -2.34 -11.43
N SER A 283 3.06 -1.46 -12.18
CA SER A 283 2.74 -1.71 -13.59
C SER A 283 3.98 -1.80 -14.50
N HIS A 284 5.08 -1.14 -14.11
CA HIS A 284 6.35 -1.21 -14.82
C HIS A 284 7.05 -2.56 -14.63
N LEU A 285 6.82 -3.25 -13.51
CA LEU A 285 7.36 -4.60 -13.26
C LEU A 285 6.67 -5.67 -14.11
N PHE A 286 5.40 -5.46 -14.47
CA PHE A 286 4.61 -6.43 -15.24
C PHE A 286 3.99 -5.75 -16.48
N PRO A 287 4.80 -5.48 -17.52
CA PRO A 287 4.38 -4.59 -18.61
C PRO A 287 3.16 -5.09 -19.41
N GLN A 288 2.91 -6.40 -19.40
CA GLN A 288 1.84 -7.06 -20.17
C GLN A 288 0.51 -7.18 -19.41
N THR A 289 0.53 -6.99 -18.08
CA THR A 289 -0.64 -7.26 -17.24
C THR A 289 -1.26 -5.96 -16.73
N PRO A 290 -2.56 -5.73 -16.96
CA PRO A 290 -3.28 -4.64 -16.32
C PRO A 290 -3.64 -5.01 -14.87
N PHE A 291 -3.54 -4.04 -13.97
CA PHE A 291 -3.91 -4.16 -12.56
C PHE A 291 -5.11 -3.28 -12.21
N HIS A 292 -5.99 -3.83 -11.38
CA HIS A 292 -7.04 -3.08 -10.70
C HIS A 292 -6.76 -3.12 -9.19
N LEU A 293 -6.44 -1.98 -8.59
CA LEU A 293 -6.25 -1.87 -7.15
C LEU A 293 -7.56 -1.39 -6.51
N HIS A 294 -8.03 -2.16 -5.55
CA HIS A 294 -9.20 -1.85 -4.74
C HIS A 294 -8.71 -1.45 -3.35
N PHE A 295 -8.72 -0.17 -3.05
CA PHE A 295 -8.45 0.36 -1.71
C PHE A 295 -9.74 0.28 -0.90
N ILE A 296 -9.75 -0.55 0.14
CA ILE A 296 -10.95 -0.88 0.91
C ILE A 296 -10.67 -0.64 2.39
N GLY A 297 -11.53 0.13 3.04
CA GLY A 297 -11.51 0.32 4.48
C GLY A 297 -11.91 1.73 4.91
N PRO A 298 -12.30 1.92 6.18
CA PRO A 298 -12.92 3.14 6.68
C PRO A 298 -12.06 4.40 6.47
N ASP A 299 -10.74 4.26 6.55
CA ASP A 299 -9.78 5.36 6.44
C ASP A 299 -9.32 5.64 4.99
N THR A 300 -9.81 4.86 4.02
CA THR A 300 -9.40 4.99 2.61
C THR A 300 -9.81 6.34 2.01
N LEU A 301 -10.97 6.83 2.41
CA LEU A 301 -11.55 8.08 1.93
C LEU A 301 -11.94 8.97 3.11
N PRO A 302 -11.87 10.30 2.96
CA PRO A 302 -12.41 11.21 3.96
C PRO A 302 -13.89 10.89 4.27
N PRO A 303 -14.33 11.03 5.52
CA PRO A 303 -15.74 10.86 5.88
C PRO A 303 -16.56 11.85 5.04
N ASN A 304 -17.58 11.36 4.34
CA ASN A 304 -18.44 12.08 3.37
C ASN A 304 -18.02 12.04 1.90
N ARG A 305 -16.98 11.29 1.53
CA ARG A 305 -16.69 11.05 0.11
C ARG A 305 -17.24 9.71 -0.34
N GLU A 306 -18.09 9.74 -1.36
CA GLU A 306 -18.64 8.53 -1.97
C GLU A 306 -17.54 7.69 -2.66
N PRO A 307 -17.68 6.34 -2.67
CA PRO A 307 -16.80 5.47 -3.41
C PRO A 307 -16.69 5.85 -4.89
N TYR A 308 -15.49 5.79 -5.44
CA TYR A 308 -15.25 6.14 -6.84
C TYR A 308 -14.12 5.34 -7.46
N THR A 309 -14.12 5.29 -8.79
CA THR A 309 -13.09 4.63 -9.59
C THR A 309 -12.37 5.65 -10.47
N THR A 310 -11.05 5.56 -10.53
CA THR A 310 -10.20 6.41 -11.36
C THR A 310 -9.29 5.53 -12.23
N PHE A 311 -9.08 5.97 -13.47
CA PHE A 311 -8.18 5.32 -14.41
C PHE A 311 -6.92 6.17 -14.53
N LEU A 312 -5.77 5.61 -14.15
CA LEU A 312 -4.50 6.33 -14.27
C LEU A 312 -3.93 6.16 -15.68
N ASN A 313 -3.97 4.93 -16.21
CA ASN A 313 -3.62 4.59 -17.58
C ASN A 313 -4.34 3.29 -17.99
N ASP A 314 -4.13 2.82 -19.22
CA ASP A 314 -4.72 1.58 -19.76
C ASP A 314 -4.37 0.29 -18.99
N ARG A 315 -3.46 0.37 -18.00
CA ARG A 315 -2.96 -0.78 -17.23
C ARG A 315 -3.18 -0.64 -15.73
N LEU A 316 -3.68 0.49 -15.25
CA LEU A 316 -3.79 0.74 -13.82
C LEU A 316 -5.07 1.50 -13.50
N THR A 317 -5.97 0.80 -12.82
CA THR A 317 -7.27 1.30 -12.38
C THR A 317 -7.34 1.26 -10.87
N PHE A 318 -7.87 2.30 -10.24
CA PHE A 318 -8.07 2.38 -8.80
C PHE A 318 -9.55 2.48 -8.46
N THR A 319 -10.00 1.67 -7.52
CA THR A 319 -11.29 1.84 -6.86
C THR A 319 -11.05 2.13 -5.39
N TYR A 320 -11.70 3.16 -4.88
CA TYR A 320 -11.66 3.52 -3.46
C TYR A 320 -13.04 3.30 -2.85
N ASP A 321 -13.12 2.55 -1.76
CA ASP A 321 -14.34 2.31 -1.00
C ASP A 321 -14.05 2.37 0.50
N ASN A 322 -14.88 3.10 1.24
CA ASN A 322 -14.77 3.28 2.68
C ASN A 322 -15.47 2.18 3.50
N ALA A 323 -16.10 1.20 2.85
CA ALA A 323 -16.73 0.09 3.52
C ALA A 323 -15.71 -0.85 4.17
N MET A 324 -16.14 -1.56 5.22
CA MET A 324 -15.41 -2.72 5.71
C MET A 324 -15.45 -3.83 4.66
N TYR A 325 -14.40 -4.67 4.63
CA TYR A 325 -14.28 -5.68 3.59
C TYR A 325 -15.45 -6.67 3.57
N HIS A 326 -16.00 -7.06 4.72
CA HIS A 326 -17.13 -7.98 4.75
C HIS A 326 -18.41 -7.42 4.10
N ASP A 327 -18.60 -6.10 4.08
CA ASP A 327 -19.71 -5.45 3.36
C ASP A 327 -19.36 -5.26 1.88
N TYR A 328 -18.10 -4.95 1.60
CA TYR A 328 -17.58 -4.81 0.24
C TYR A 328 -17.63 -6.13 -0.54
N HIS A 329 -17.36 -7.25 0.13
CA HIS A 329 -17.39 -8.59 -0.44
C HIS A 329 -18.73 -8.91 -1.12
N GLU A 330 -19.85 -8.49 -0.51
CA GLU A 330 -21.20 -8.71 -1.07
C GLU A 330 -21.47 -7.90 -2.34
N LYS A 331 -20.71 -6.82 -2.56
CA LYS A 331 -20.81 -6.00 -3.79
C LYS A 331 -20.10 -6.68 -4.97
N ILE A 332 -19.21 -7.63 -4.71
CA ILE A 332 -18.42 -8.33 -5.73
C ILE A 332 -19.08 -9.69 -6.02
N GLY A 333 -19.31 -9.97 -7.31
CA GLY A 333 -20.04 -11.18 -7.70
C GLY A 333 -19.25 -12.48 -7.58
N SER A 334 -18.06 -12.54 -8.18
CA SER A 334 -17.26 -13.78 -8.22
C SER A 334 -15.79 -13.47 -8.07
N PHE A 335 -15.10 -14.32 -7.30
CA PHE A 335 -13.65 -14.25 -7.11
C PHE A 335 -12.96 -15.35 -7.92
N ASP A 336 -11.81 -15.00 -8.50
CA ASP A 336 -10.92 -15.92 -9.19
C ASP A 336 -9.57 -16.03 -8.44
N PRO A 337 -9.30 -17.17 -7.77
CA PRO A 337 -8.02 -17.42 -7.07
C PRO A 337 -6.75 -17.27 -7.92
N TYR A 338 -6.88 -17.23 -9.25
CA TYR A 338 -5.76 -17.04 -10.18
C TYR A 338 -5.47 -15.57 -10.50
N ARG A 339 -6.45 -14.67 -10.30
CA ARG A 339 -6.38 -13.25 -10.68
C ARG A 339 -6.59 -12.29 -9.51
N ASP A 340 -7.22 -12.75 -8.44
CA ASP A 340 -7.58 -11.97 -7.27
C ASP A 340 -6.60 -12.25 -6.13
N ILE A 341 -6.09 -11.18 -5.50
CA ILE A 341 -5.10 -11.27 -4.44
C ILE A 341 -5.40 -10.21 -3.37
N TYR A 342 -5.35 -10.60 -2.10
CA TYR A 342 -5.49 -9.68 -0.97
C TYR A 342 -4.12 -9.26 -0.45
N PHE A 343 -3.99 -7.97 -0.12
CA PHE A 343 -2.88 -7.43 0.64
C PHE A 343 -3.42 -6.63 1.83
N LEU A 344 -2.88 -6.91 3.01
CA LEU A 344 -3.19 -6.21 4.25
C LEU A 344 -1.91 -5.59 4.78
N PHE A 345 -1.87 -4.27 4.83
CA PHE A 345 -0.69 -3.53 5.26
C PHE A 345 -0.79 -3.12 6.73
N ALA A 346 -0.02 -3.79 7.60
CA ALA A 346 -0.04 -3.62 9.05
C ALA A 346 -1.46 -3.51 9.64
N PRO A 347 -2.36 -4.48 9.37
CA PRO A 347 -3.79 -4.36 9.69
C PRO A 347 -4.10 -4.33 11.20
N GLY A 348 -3.17 -4.77 12.05
CA GLY A 348 -3.36 -4.86 13.49
C GLY A 348 -4.47 -5.86 13.84
N ILE A 349 -4.43 -7.06 13.26
CA ILE A 349 -5.46 -8.09 13.47
C ILE A 349 -5.44 -8.60 14.91
N GLY A 350 -4.25 -8.70 15.50
CA GLY A 350 -4.04 -9.18 16.85
C GLY A 350 -4.26 -8.13 17.93
N HIS A 351 -4.49 -6.87 17.56
CA HIS A 351 -4.76 -5.81 18.54
C HIS A 351 -6.19 -5.99 19.12
N PRO A 352 -6.37 -5.94 20.46
CA PRO A 352 -7.66 -6.26 21.10
C PRO A 352 -8.85 -5.47 20.56
N ASP A 353 -8.65 -4.18 20.25
CA ASP A 353 -9.72 -3.30 19.80
C ASP A 353 -10.20 -3.57 18.36
N SER A 354 -9.36 -4.19 17.52
CA SER A 354 -9.62 -4.41 16.10
C SER A 354 -9.86 -5.88 15.75
N ARG A 355 -9.45 -6.82 16.60
CA ARG A 355 -9.56 -8.28 16.34
C ARG A 355 -10.98 -8.70 15.96
N GLU A 356 -11.99 -8.31 16.74
CA GLU A 356 -13.39 -8.67 16.47
C GLU A 356 -13.92 -8.10 15.15
N ALA A 357 -13.47 -6.90 14.77
CA ALA A 357 -13.86 -6.27 13.50
C ALA A 357 -13.21 -6.97 12.28
N TRP A 358 -12.04 -7.57 12.46
CA TRP A 358 -11.31 -8.27 11.40
C TRP A 358 -11.81 -9.69 11.14
N LYS A 359 -12.24 -10.43 12.16
CA LYS A 359 -12.76 -11.82 12.04
C LYS A 359 -13.69 -12.06 10.85
N PRO A 360 -14.81 -11.31 10.67
CA PRO A 360 -15.72 -11.55 9.55
C PRO A 360 -15.07 -11.27 8.18
N SER A 361 -14.19 -10.28 8.11
CA SER A 361 -13.47 -9.91 6.89
C SER A 361 -12.47 -11.00 6.49
N ILE A 362 -11.71 -11.53 7.44
CA ILE A 362 -10.74 -12.62 7.20
C ILE A 362 -11.46 -13.89 6.79
N ALA A 363 -12.54 -14.25 7.49
CA ALA A 363 -13.35 -15.42 7.15
C ALA A 363 -13.85 -15.38 5.70
N LYS A 364 -14.44 -14.25 5.27
CA LYS A 364 -14.90 -14.07 3.88
C LYS A 364 -13.73 -14.08 2.88
N ALA A 365 -12.57 -13.50 3.22
CA ALA A 365 -11.39 -13.54 2.36
C ALA A 365 -10.88 -14.98 2.17
N LEU A 366 -10.84 -15.78 3.25
CA LEU A 366 -10.45 -17.19 3.20
C LEU A 366 -11.44 -18.03 2.36
N ASP A 367 -12.73 -17.72 2.39
CA ASP A 367 -13.74 -18.45 1.60
C ASP A 367 -13.47 -18.33 0.09
N THR A 368 -12.95 -17.19 -0.37
CA THR A 368 -12.61 -16.99 -1.79
C THR A 368 -11.47 -17.86 -2.30
N LYS A 369 -10.69 -18.51 -1.41
CA LYS A 369 -9.49 -19.30 -1.74
C LYS A 369 -8.39 -18.53 -2.48
N CYS A 370 -8.48 -17.20 -2.53
CA CYS A 370 -7.45 -16.35 -3.12
C CYS A 370 -6.25 -16.23 -2.17
N ALA A 371 -5.09 -15.90 -2.72
CA ALA A 371 -3.90 -15.65 -1.91
C ALA A 371 -4.06 -14.34 -1.14
N MET A 372 -3.70 -14.36 0.15
CA MET A 372 -3.72 -13.20 1.03
C MET A 372 -2.35 -13.01 1.65
N PHE A 373 -1.78 -11.81 1.51
CA PHE A 373 -0.51 -11.43 2.10
C PHE A 373 -0.72 -10.34 3.13
N ILE A 374 -0.09 -10.52 4.30
CA ILE A 374 -0.25 -9.66 5.46
C ILE A 374 1.14 -9.18 5.86
N THR A 375 1.26 -7.92 6.22
CA THR A 375 2.50 -7.32 6.73
C THR A 375 2.29 -6.77 8.13
N GLY A 376 3.39 -6.53 8.85
CA GLY A 376 3.39 -5.87 10.16
C GLY A 376 4.53 -4.87 10.29
N PHE A 377 4.50 -4.04 11.34
CA PHE A 377 5.46 -2.94 11.51
C PHE A 377 6.65 -3.26 12.42
N ASP A 378 6.59 -4.38 13.15
CA ASP A 378 7.71 -4.98 13.87
C ASP A 378 7.52 -6.50 14.03
N GLN A 379 8.45 -7.16 14.73
CA GLN A 379 8.40 -8.60 14.95
C GLN A 379 7.27 -9.03 15.90
N THR A 380 7.00 -8.23 16.93
CA THR A 380 5.99 -8.52 17.96
C THR A 380 4.59 -8.44 17.36
N ASP A 381 4.33 -7.39 16.58
CA ASP A 381 3.12 -7.14 15.82
C ASP A 381 2.81 -8.30 14.88
N VAL A 382 3.79 -8.70 14.05
CA VAL A 382 3.63 -9.87 13.15
C VAL A 382 3.30 -11.14 13.93
N GLN A 383 3.98 -11.41 15.05
CA GLN A 383 3.71 -12.59 15.87
C GLN A 383 2.33 -12.55 16.52
N THR A 384 1.88 -11.37 16.95
CA THR A 384 0.57 -11.18 17.58
C THR A 384 -0.55 -11.38 16.54
N ASP A 385 -0.40 -10.81 15.35
CA ASP A 385 -1.32 -11.02 14.22
C ASP A 385 -1.38 -12.49 13.78
N VAL A 386 -0.23 -13.16 13.68
CA VAL A 386 -0.16 -14.58 13.32
C VAL A 386 -0.89 -15.44 14.35
N LYS A 387 -0.62 -15.24 15.64
CA LYS A 387 -1.29 -15.99 16.72
C LYS A 387 -2.80 -15.78 16.70
N ALA A 388 -3.25 -14.53 16.52
CA ALA A 388 -4.68 -14.23 16.45
C ALA A 388 -5.36 -14.97 15.29
N VAL A 389 -4.74 -15.00 14.10
CA VAL A 389 -5.29 -15.72 12.95
C VAL A 389 -5.22 -17.24 13.10
N GLU A 390 -4.17 -17.77 13.72
CA GLU A 390 -4.08 -19.21 14.05
C GLU A 390 -5.17 -19.63 15.04
N GLU A 391 -5.43 -18.82 16.07
CA GLU A 391 -6.48 -19.06 17.06
C GLU A 391 -7.89 -18.96 16.46
N ASP A 392 -8.14 -17.97 15.60
CA ASP A 392 -9.46 -17.69 15.06
C ASP A 392 -9.80 -18.54 13.82
N HIS A 393 -8.80 -18.93 13.01
CA HIS A 393 -9.00 -19.54 11.69
C HIS A 393 -8.03 -20.70 11.36
N GLY A 394 -7.27 -21.24 12.32
CA GLY A 394 -6.21 -22.22 12.07
C GLY A 394 -6.63 -23.48 11.29
N GLU A 395 -7.90 -23.88 11.37
CA GLU A 395 -8.43 -25.02 10.61
C GLU A 395 -8.80 -24.68 9.17
N ASP A 396 -8.97 -23.40 8.83
CA ASP A 396 -9.56 -22.93 7.57
C ASP A 396 -8.54 -22.48 6.53
N PHE A 397 -7.27 -22.32 6.89
CA PHE A 397 -6.24 -21.81 5.98
C PHE A 397 -5.01 -22.71 5.80
N ASP A 398 -4.38 -22.57 4.63
CA ASP A 398 -3.05 -23.08 4.33
C ASP A 398 -2.06 -21.91 4.29
N TRP A 399 -0.87 -22.13 4.83
CA TRP A 399 0.25 -21.19 4.70
C TRP A 399 0.68 -21.08 3.23
N ILE A 400 0.81 -19.85 2.72
CA ILE A 400 1.46 -19.54 1.44
C ILE A 400 2.92 -19.14 1.68
N LEU A 401 3.12 -18.23 2.63
CA LEU A 401 4.42 -17.67 2.97
C LEU A 401 4.54 -17.65 4.49
N LYS A 402 5.54 -18.36 5.02
CA LYS A 402 5.82 -18.34 6.45
C LYS A 402 6.26 -16.95 6.90
N PRO A 403 5.95 -16.53 8.14
CA PRO A 403 6.38 -15.24 8.67
C PRO A 403 7.88 -15.03 8.51
N THR A 404 8.24 -13.92 7.87
CA THR A 404 9.62 -13.55 7.57
C THR A 404 9.76 -12.03 7.45
N GLU A 405 10.99 -11.54 7.48
CA GLU A 405 11.27 -10.13 7.27
C GLU A 405 11.02 -9.76 5.80
N ASN A 406 10.41 -8.60 5.57
CA ASN A 406 10.19 -8.08 4.24
C ASN A 406 11.46 -7.41 3.73
N HIS A 407 12.02 -7.92 2.63
CA HIS A 407 13.22 -7.38 2.00
C HIS A 407 13.00 -5.95 1.43
N PHE A 408 11.73 -5.55 1.27
CA PHE A 408 11.30 -4.23 0.79
C PHE A 408 10.54 -3.43 1.85
N LYS A 409 10.82 -3.67 3.14
CA LYS A 409 10.37 -2.79 4.23
C LYS A 409 10.87 -1.36 4.03
N SER A 410 10.16 -0.39 4.59
CA SER A 410 10.62 1.00 4.64
C SER A 410 11.92 1.09 5.43
N LEU A 411 12.95 1.76 4.92
CA LEU A 411 14.17 2.02 5.68
C LEU A 411 14.00 3.26 6.58
N LYS A 412 13.03 4.12 6.28
CA LYS A 412 12.64 5.24 7.15
C LYS A 412 11.81 4.72 8.32
N HIS A 413 12.24 5.08 9.53
CA HIS A 413 11.48 4.85 10.75
C HIS A 413 10.41 5.93 10.94
N ASP A 414 9.21 5.50 11.27
CA ASP A 414 8.16 6.39 11.77
C ASP A 414 8.18 6.36 13.30
N ILE A 415 8.05 7.52 13.92
CA ILE A 415 8.08 7.66 15.38
C ILE A 415 6.67 7.94 15.87
N ASN A 416 6.29 7.29 16.96
CA ASN A 416 5.07 7.63 17.68
C ASN A 416 5.25 8.95 18.44
N LEU A 417 4.48 9.99 18.07
CA LEU A 417 4.59 11.31 18.69
C LEU A 417 4.14 11.34 20.17
N GLN A 418 3.38 10.35 20.63
CA GLN A 418 2.98 10.21 22.03
C GLN A 418 4.04 9.47 22.86
N ASP A 419 4.79 8.55 22.23
CA ASP A 419 5.82 7.77 22.87
C ASP A 419 7.04 7.63 21.96
N LEU A 420 8.03 8.51 22.18
CA LEU A 420 9.25 8.54 21.37
C LEU A 420 10.16 7.32 21.60
N THR A 421 9.86 6.44 22.56
CA THR A 421 10.58 5.17 22.72
C THR A 421 10.17 4.14 21.66
N GLN A 422 9.06 4.39 20.96
CA GLN A 422 8.53 3.51 19.92
C GLN A 422 8.83 4.07 18.54
N ALA A 423 9.75 3.41 17.84
CA ALA A 423 9.98 3.60 16.42
C ALA A 423 9.50 2.36 15.66
N ILE A 424 8.67 2.57 14.65
CA ILE A 424 8.11 1.50 13.83
C ILE A 424 8.66 1.56 12.41
N CYS A 425 8.68 0.41 11.76
CA CYS A 425 9.25 0.24 10.43
C CYS A 425 8.14 -0.24 9.50
N ALA A 426 7.65 0.63 8.61
CA ALA A 426 6.51 0.29 7.75
C ALA A 426 6.82 -0.95 6.90
N ASN A 427 5.90 -1.92 6.92
CA ASN A 427 6.02 -3.23 6.25
C ASN A 427 7.27 -4.02 6.67
N TRP A 428 7.69 -3.97 7.94
CA TRP A 428 8.85 -4.72 8.46
C TRP A 428 8.81 -6.21 8.14
N GLY A 429 7.69 -6.87 8.40
CA GLY A 429 7.52 -8.31 8.19
C GLY A 429 6.43 -8.60 7.18
N ILE A 430 6.48 -9.80 6.60
CA ILE A 430 5.48 -10.30 5.65
C ILE A 430 5.21 -11.79 5.87
N TRP A 431 3.97 -12.17 5.67
CA TRP A 431 3.50 -13.56 5.67
C TRP A 431 2.29 -13.68 4.74
N GLY A 432 1.85 -14.90 4.49
CA GLY A 432 0.70 -15.11 3.62
C GLY A 432 0.00 -16.43 3.84
N ILE A 433 -1.31 -16.41 3.63
CA ILE A 433 -2.24 -17.51 3.82
C ILE A 433 -3.26 -17.56 2.69
N ARG A 434 -3.96 -18.68 2.56
CA ARG A 434 -5.16 -18.83 1.72
C ARG A 434 -6.12 -19.79 2.36
N GLY A 435 -7.41 -19.72 2.01
CA GLY A 435 -8.36 -20.74 2.46
C GLY A 435 -8.03 -22.13 1.92
N LYS A 436 -8.28 -23.16 2.74
CA LYS A 436 -8.13 -24.57 2.35
C LYS A 436 -9.09 -24.93 1.23
N ARG A 437 -8.59 -25.74 0.30
CA ARG A 437 -9.41 -26.45 -0.69
C ARG A 437 -9.63 -27.86 -0.13
N TYR A 438 -10.86 -28.20 0.24
CA TYR A 438 -11.16 -29.58 0.59
C TYR A 438 -11.00 -30.44 -0.67
N GLU A 439 -10.02 -31.34 -0.66
CA GLU A 439 -9.94 -32.38 -1.69
C GLU A 439 -11.13 -33.31 -1.49
N VAL A 440 -11.92 -33.52 -2.54
CA VAL A 440 -12.97 -34.53 -2.54
C VAL A 440 -12.28 -35.88 -2.50
N THR A 441 -12.14 -36.47 -1.31
CA THR A 441 -11.77 -37.88 -1.19
C THR A 441 -12.94 -38.69 -1.71
N HIS A 442 -12.82 -39.22 -2.92
CA HIS A 442 -13.64 -40.34 -3.33
C HIS A 442 -13.26 -41.51 -2.41
N ASN A 443 -14.05 -41.75 -1.37
CA ASN A 443 -13.97 -42.99 -0.62
C ASN A 443 -14.25 -44.12 -1.61
N THR A 444 -13.20 -44.82 -2.02
CA THR A 444 -13.31 -46.08 -2.75
C THR A 444 -13.68 -47.18 -1.76
N GLU A 445 -14.90 -47.11 -1.21
CA GLU A 445 -15.54 -48.22 -0.52
C GLU A 445 -17.01 -48.19 -0.92
N ASP A 446 -17.33 -48.98 -1.97
CA ASP A 446 -18.57 -49.75 -2.17
C ASP A 446 -18.61 -50.25 -3.63
N GLU A 447 -17.83 -51.30 -3.93
CA GLU A 447 -18.15 -52.28 -4.99
C GLU A 447 -18.27 -53.67 -4.38
#